data_AF-A0A966MIW6-F1
#
_entry.id   AF-A0A966MIW6-F1
#
_cell.length_a   1.000
_cell.length_b   1.000
_cell.length_c   1.000
_cell.angle_alpha   90.00
_cell.angle_beta   90.00
_cell.angle_gamma   90.00
#
_symmetry.space_group_name_H-M   'P 1'
#
loop_
_entity.id
_entity.type
_entity.pdbx_description
1 polymer ?
#
loop_
_entity_poly.entity_id
_entity_poly.type
_entity_poly.pdbx_seq_one_letter_code
_entity_poly.pdbx_strand_id
1 'polypeptide(L)' 'MHIVIMGCGRVGSTLAQDFQSLGHTVSIIDQDREAFRRLGPNFSGTT' A
#
# COMPACT_ATOMS: atom_id res chain seq x y z
N MET A 1 -9.39 6.64 -8.93
CA MET A 1 -9.42 7.35 -7.63
C MET A 1 -8.05 7.24 -7.00
N HIS A 2 -7.64 8.27 -6.26
CA HIS A 2 -6.41 8.26 -5.47
C HIS A 2 -6.74 7.94 -4.01
N ILE A 3 -6.13 6.89 -3.46
CA ILE A 3 -6.38 6.41 -2.11
C ILE A 3 -5.08 6.54 -1.31
N VAL A 4 -5.17 7.18 -0.14
CA VAL A 4 -4.06 7.31 0.80
C VAL A 4 -4.30 6.42 2.00
N ILE A 5 -3.36 5.52 2.29
CA ILE A 5 -3.43 4.58 3.41
C ILE A 5 -2.36 4.95 4.44
N MET A 6 -2.79 5.23 5.67
CA MET A 6 -1.88 5.43 6.81
C MET A 6 -1.68 4.10 7.53
N GLY A 7 -0.45 3.57 7.48
CA GLY A 7 -0.05 2.28 8.05
C GLY A 7 0.00 1.15 7.02
N CYS A 8 1.16 0.54 6.87
CA CYS A 8 1.52 -0.60 6.03
C CYS A 8 1.67 -1.91 6.84
N GLY A 9 0.83 -2.07 7.87
CA GLY A 9 0.70 -3.33 8.61
C GLY A 9 -0.08 -4.39 7.84
N ARG A 10 -0.61 -5.40 8.55
CA ARG A 10 -1.40 -6.50 7.95
C ARG A 10 -2.57 -6.00 7.08
N VAL A 11 -3.36 -5.07 7.61
CA VAL A 11 -4.56 -4.58 6.94
C VAL A 11 -4.20 -3.61 5.81
N GLY A 12 -3.28 -2.68 6.07
CA GLY A 12 -2.88 -1.68 5.09
C GLY A 12 -2.26 -2.28 3.83
N SER A 13 -1.41 -3.30 3.97
CA SER A 13 -0.81 -3.97 2.81
C SER A 13 -1.84 -4.71 1.96
N THR A 14 -2.82 -5.36 2.59
CA THR A 14 -3.88 -6.08 1.88
C THR A 14 -4.80 -5.10 1.15
N LEU A 15 -5.28 -4.05 1.84
CA LEU A 15 -6.11 -3.03 1.21
C LEU A 15 -5.40 -2.35 0.03
N ALA A 16 -4.11 -2.09 0.16
CA ALA A 16 -3.32 -1.50 -0.92
C ALA A 16 -3.29 -2.38 -2.17
N GLN A 17 -3.10 -3.69 -2.00
CA GLN A 17 -3.11 -4.65 -3.10
C GLN A 17 -4.50 -4.76 -3.73
N ASP A 18 -5.54 -4.83 -2.91
CA ASP A 18 -6.93 -4.93 -3.38
C ASP A 18 -7.31 -3.71 -4.22
N PHE A 19 -7.06 -2.50 -3.73
CA PHE A 19 -7.37 -1.27 -4.48
C PHE A 19 -6.54 -1.11 -5.74
N GLN A 20 -5.27 -1.53 -5.71
CA GLN A 20 -4.43 -1.54 -6.90
C GLN A 20 -4.96 -2.53 -7.96
N SER A 21 -5.43 -3.70 -7.54
CA SER A 21 -6.06 -4.70 -8.43
C SER A 21 -7.35 -4.19 -9.08
N LEU A 22 -8.06 -3.30 -8.40
CA LEU A 22 -9.27 -2.61 -8.89
C LEU A 22 -8.94 -1.42 -9.81
N GLY A 23 -7.66 -1.18 -10.13
CA GLY A 23 -7.22 -0.10 -11.01
C GLY A 23 -7.18 1.28 -10.31
N HIS A 24 -7.13 1.32 -8.99
CA HIS A 24 -6.95 2.57 -8.24
C HIS A 24 -5.47 2.85 -7.98
N THR A 25 -5.14 4.14 -7.89
CA THR A 25 -3.82 4.60 -7.49
C THR A 25 -3.76 4.68 -5.97
N VAL A 26 -2.74 4.06 -5.38
CA VAL A 26 -2.58 3.97 -3.93
C VAL A 26 -1.26 4.62 -3.50
N SER A 27 -1.33 5.45 -2.47
CA SER A 27 -0.18 5.97 -1.75
C SER A 27 -0.24 5.52 -0.30
N ILE A 28 0.88 5.06 0.26
CA ILE A 28 0.95 4.52 1.62
C ILE A 28 1.96 5.32 2.41
N ILE A 29 1.61 5.61 3.66
CA ILE A 29 2.49 6.30 4.60
C ILE A 29 2.61 5.41 5.84
N ASP A 30 3.83 4.99 6.16
CA ASP A 30 4.14 4.29 7.40
C ASP A 30 5.36 4.96 8.05
N GLN A 31 5.43 4.89 9.39
CA GLN A 31 6.58 5.36 10.16
C GLN A 31 7.73 4.33 10.12
N ASP A 32 7.40 3.04 10.01
CA ASP A 32 8.36 1.95 9.91
C ASP A 32 8.63 1.60 8.44
N ARG A 33 9.88 1.83 7.99
CA ARG A 33 10.30 1.51 6.63
C ARG A 33 10.25 0.02 6.32
N GLU A 34 10.43 -0.85 7.31
CA GLU A 34 10.37 -2.30 7.10
C GLU A 34 8.93 -2.78 6.82
N ALA A 35 7.91 -2.01 7.22
CA ALA A 35 6.51 -2.33 6.95
C ALA A 35 6.20 -2.42 5.44
N PHE A 36 6.87 -1.57 4.63
CA PHE A 36 6.70 -1.55 3.17
C PHE A 36 7.09 -2.86 2.48
N ARG A 37 7.93 -3.70 3.12
CA ARG A 37 8.28 -5.03 2.58
C ARG A 37 7.07 -5.94 2.40
N ARG A 38 5.98 -5.69 3.15
CA ARG A 38 4.72 -6.44 3.06
C ARG A 38 3.97 -6.20 1.75
N LEU A 39 4.25 -5.11 1.04
CA LEU A 39 3.60 -4.77 -0.24
C LEU A 39 4.09 -5.68 -1.37
N GLY A 40 5.28 -6.26 -1.22
CA GLY A 40 5.91 -7.11 -2.22
C GLY A 40 6.52 -6.31 -3.38
N PRO A 41 7.30 -6.98 -4.24
CA PRO A 41 8.06 -6.33 -5.32
C PRO A 41 7.18 -5.75 -6.44
N ASN A 42 5.91 -6.17 -6.51
CA ASN A 42 4.98 -5.79 -7.58
C ASN A 42 4.11 -4.58 -7.22
N PHE A 43 4.31 -3.98 -6.04
CA PHE A 43 3.54 -2.80 -5.66
C PHE A 43 3.99 -1.59 -6.46
N SER A 44 3.10 -1.09 -7.33
CA SER A 44 3.34 0.09 -8.18
C SER A 44 2.81 1.41 -7.59
N GLY A 45 2.48 1.44 -6.31
CA GLY A 45 2.04 2.66 -5.62
C GLY A 45 3.20 3.49 -5.09
N THR A 46 2.88 4.61 -4.45
CA THR A 46 3.87 5.49 -3.81
C THR A 46 3.98 5.13 -2.32
N THR A 47 5.20 4.94 -1.81
CA THR A 47 5.50 4.61 -0.40
C THR A 47 6.36 5.67 0.25
#